data_AF-A0A0C2HA92-F1
#
_entry.id   AF-A0A0C2HA92-F1
#
_cell.length_a   1.000
_cell.length_b   1.000
_cell.length_c   1.000
_cell.angle_alpha   90.00
_cell.angle_beta   90.00
_cell.angle_gamma   90.00
#
_symmetry.space_group_name_H-M   'P 1'
#
loop_
_entity.id
_entity.type
_entity.pdbx_description
1 polymer ?
#
loop_
_entity_poly.entity_id
_entity_poly.type
_entity_poly.pdbx_seq_one_letter_code
_entity_poly.pdbx_strand_id
1 'polypeptide(L)'
;MTEEDEGGMWSIIKSLVSRILLVYFVTNIIKSFSGGPPQVADNVAHKQAGLQPSRNLFPPGQLFNLHLYLDDSEQRFSNFENRSPFWQELDIQYGDYSSGPEEKRTAFSFYARLSTTKLQGDPEVTQ
;
A
#
# COMPACT_ATOMS: atom_id res chain seq x y z
N MET A 1 -33.15 -62.17 1.66
CA MET A 1 -33.63 -60.97 2.37
C MET A 1 -32.47 -60.55 3.27
N THR A 2 -31.48 -59.83 2.74
CA THR A 2 -31.37 -58.35 2.55
C THR A 2 -30.86 -57.64 3.80
N GLU A 3 -29.57 -57.80 4.15
CA GLU A 3 -28.92 -56.98 5.19
C GLU A 3 -27.44 -56.60 4.90
N GLU A 4 -26.83 -56.99 3.77
CA GLU A 4 -25.39 -56.72 3.53
C GLU A 4 -25.09 -55.48 2.65
N ASP A 5 -26.09 -54.85 2.03
CA ASP A 5 -25.88 -53.72 1.11
C ASP A 5 -26.03 -52.32 1.74
N GLU A 6 -26.52 -52.22 2.99
CA GLU A 6 -26.81 -50.92 3.62
C GLU A 6 -25.55 -50.11 3.95
N GLY A 7 -24.47 -50.78 4.37
CA GLY A 7 -23.23 -50.11 4.78
C GLY A 7 -22.46 -49.46 3.62
N GLY A 8 -22.43 -50.12 2.46
CA GLY A 8 -21.79 -49.61 1.25
C GLY A 8 -22.56 -48.44 0.65
N MET A 9 -23.89 -48.57 0.54
CA MET A 9 -24.77 -47.51 0.05
C MET A 9 -24.71 -46.26 0.94
N TRP A 10 -24.69 -46.43 2.26
CA TRP A 10 -24.55 -45.31 3.21
C TRP A 10 -23.21 -44.58 3.09
N SER A 11 -22.12 -45.31 2.87
CA SER A 11 -20.79 -44.74 2.63
C SER A 11 -20.77 -43.89 1.35
N ILE A 12 -21.39 -44.39 0.28
CA ILE A 12 -21.52 -43.68 -1.00
C ILE A 12 -22.34 -42.40 -0.81
N ILE A 13 -23.51 -42.47 -0.16
CA ILE A 13 -24.37 -41.31 0.13
C ILE A 13 -23.61 -40.26 0.96
N LYS A 14 -22.93 -40.69 2.02
CA LYS A 14 -22.14 -39.81 2.89
C LYS A 14 -21.03 -39.10 2.11
N SER A 15 -20.35 -39.81 1.21
CA SER A 15 -19.31 -39.23 0.35
C SER A 15 -19.88 -38.19 -0.64
N LEU A 16 -21.08 -38.41 -1.15
CA LEU A 16 -21.76 -37.51 -2.09
C LEU A 16 -22.20 -36.22 -1.39
N VAL A 17 -22.82 -36.34 -0.21
CA VAL A 17 -23.25 -35.19 0.60
C VAL A 17 -22.05 -34.33 1.00
N SER A 18 -20.94 -34.94 1.41
CA SER A 18 -19.72 -34.21 1.76
C SER A 18 -19.17 -33.37 0.60
N ARG A 19 -19.17 -33.91 -0.63
CA ARG A 19 -18.73 -33.18 -1.83
C ARG A 19 -19.67 -32.02 -2.16
N ILE A 20 -20.98 -32.22 -2.06
CA ILE A 20 -21.98 -31.17 -2.31
C ILE A 20 -21.82 -30.04 -1.30
N LEU A 21 -21.64 -30.37 -0.02
CA LEU A 21 -21.41 -29.37 1.04
C LEU A 21 -20.10 -28.61 0.84
N LEU A 22 -19.02 -29.29 0.44
CA LEU A 22 -17.74 -28.66 0.17
C LEU A 22 -17.83 -27.71 -1.04
N VAL A 23 -18.47 -28.14 -2.13
CA VAL A 23 -18.71 -27.28 -3.29
C VAL A 23 -19.57 -26.08 -2.88
N TYR A 24 -20.66 -26.28 -2.15
CA TYR A 24 -21.51 -25.18 -1.66
C TYR A 24 -20.72 -24.20 -0.78
N PHE A 25 -19.89 -24.69 0.13
CA PHE A 25 -19.05 -23.86 1.00
C PHE A 25 -18.05 -23.02 0.20
N VAL A 26 -17.32 -23.65 -0.72
CA VAL A 26 -16.36 -22.96 -1.60
C VAL A 26 -17.07 -21.97 -2.53
N THR A 27 -18.20 -22.35 -3.12
CA THR A 27 -19.02 -21.46 -3.96
C THR A 27 -19.56 -20.27 -3.15
N ASN A 28 -19.96 -20.46 -1.90
CA ASN A 28 -20.46 -19.38 -1.05
C ASN A 28 -19.34 -18.40 -0.66
N ILE A 29 -18.13 -18.90 -0.39
CA ILE A 29 -16.94 -18.06 -0.17
C ILE A 29 -16.57 -17.31 -1.45
N ILE A 30 -16.46 -17.99 -2.59
CA ILE A 30 -16.11 -17.33 -3.86
C ILE A 30 -17.16 -16.27 -4.21
N LYS A 31 -18.45 -16.55 -4.02
CA LYS A 31 -19.54 -15.61 -4.27
C LYS A 31 -19.53 -14.39 -3.32
N SER A 32 -19.07 -14.55 -2.08
CA SER A 32 -18.90 -13.41 -1.16
C SER A 32 -17.69 -12.55 -1.52
N PHE A 33 -16.62 -13.15 -2.06
CA PHE A 33 -15.45 -12.43 -2.54
C PHE A 33 -15.61 -11.84 -3.95
N SER A 34 -16.42 -12.45 -4.82
CA SER A 34 -16.54 -12.09 -6.24
C SER A 34 -17.66 -11.09 -6.55
N GLY A 35 -18.25 -10.43 -5.54
CA GLY A 35 -19.06 -9.22 -5.71
C GLY A 35 -20.19 -9.31 -6.74
N GLY A 36 -21.29 -10.00 -6.40
CA GLY A 36 -22.61 -9.79 -7.02
C GLY A 36 -22.77 -10.15 -8.51
N PRO A 37 -24.01 -10.21 -9.03
CA PRO A 37 -24.25 -10.45 -10.45
C PRO A 37 -23.69 -9.30 -11.31
N PRO A 38 -23.33 -9.56 -12.59
CA PRO A 38 -22.82 -8.52 -13.48
C PRO A 38 -23.88 -7.44 -13.65
N GLN A 39 -23.69 -6.31 -12.98
CA GLN A 39 -24.50 -5.13 -13.21
C GLN A 39 -24.09 -4.60 -14.58
N VAL A 40 -24.99 -4.79 -15.55
CA VAL A 40 -24.96 -4.12 -16.84
C VAL A 40 -24.73 -2.63 -16.57
N ALA A 41 -23.72 -2.09 -17.23
CA ALA A 41 -23.31 -0.70 -17.12
C ALA A 41 -24.52 0.22 -17.35
N ASP A 42 -24.99 0.86 -16.28
CA ASP A 42 -25.80 2.05 -16.41
C ASP A 42 -25.25 3.15 -15.51
N ASN A 43 -24.97 4.27 -16.16
CA ASN A 43 -24.20 5.40 -15.68
C ASN A 43 -25.01 6.22 -14.66
N VAL A 44 -25.20 5.76 -13.43
CA VAL A 44 -25.57 6.65 -12.32
C VAL A 44 -24.91 6.18 -11.03
N ALA A 45 -24.08 7.04 -10.48
CA ALA A 45 -23.43 6.89 -9.19
C ALA A 45 -24.41 6.43 -8.10
N HIS A 46 -24.26 5.20 -7.61
CA HIS A 46 -24.64 4.82 -6.26
C HIS A 46 -23.47 4.05 -5.66
N LYS A 47 -22.87 4.65 -4.62
CA LYS A 47 -21.78 4.11 -3.83
C LYS A 47 -22.21 2.78 -3.21
N GLN A 48 -21.89 1.67 -3.86
CA GLN A 48 -21.70 0.42 -3.14
C GLN A 48 -20.42 0.58 -2.32
N ALA A 49 -20.52 0.40 -1.01
CA ALA A 49 -19.41 0.37 -0.07
C ALA A 49 -18.54 -0.90 -0.26
N GLY A 50 -18.25 -1.24 -1.52
CA GLY A 50 -17.11 -2.08 -1.85
C GLY A 50 -15.88 -1.20 -1.80
N LEU A 51 -14.86 -1.62 -1.05
CA LEU A 51 -13.56 -0.98 -1.06
C LEU A 51 -13.14 -0.82 -2.53
N GLN A 52 -13.02 0.43 -3.00
CA GLN A 52 -12.52 0.67 -4.34
C GLN A 52 -11.13 0.04 -4.44
N PRO A 53 -10.82 -0.64 -5.55
CA PRO A 53 -9.47 -1.19 -5.73
C PRO A 53 -8.46 -0.06 -5.54
N SER A 54 -7.34 -0.37 -4.90
CA SER A 54 -6.23 0.56 -4.79
C SER A 54 -5.80 0.96 -6.21
N ARG A 55 -5.94 2.24 -6.54
CA ARG A 55 -5.46 2.80 -7.80
C ARG A 55 -4.22 3.62 -7.52
N ASN A 56 -3.23 3.53 -8.40
CA ASN A 56 -2.10 4.43 -8.34
C ASN A 56 -2.62 5.88 -8.37
N LEU A 57 -2.08 6.70 -7.48
CA LEU A 57 -2.45 8.11 -7.39
C LEU A 57 -1.95 8.90 -8.62
N PHE A 58 -0.94 8.37 -9.31
CA PHE A 58 -0.27 9.05 -10.41
C PHE A 58 -0.13 8.12 -11.64
N PRO A 59 -0.33 8.64 -12.86
CA PRO A 59 -0.03 7.92 -14.09
C PRO A 59 1.48 7.56 -14.20
N PRO A 60 1.82 6.43 -14.84
CA PRO A 60 3.20 6.09 -15.18
C PRO A 60 3.86 7.22 -15.96
N GLY A 61 5.12 7.52 -15.65
CA GLY A 61 5.88 8.55 -16.36
C GLY A 61 5.64 9.98 -15.87
N GLN A 62 4.75 10.20 -14.88
CA GLN A 62 4.56 11.52 -14.29
C GLN A 62 5.85 12.03 -13.63
N LEU A 63 6.21 13.28 -13.88
CA LEU A 63 7.38 13.92 -13.30
C LEU A 63 7.08 14.50 -11.91
N PHE A 64 8.04 14.37 -11.00
CA PHE A 64 8.00 14.91 -9.65
C PHE A 64 9.31 15.57 -9.26
N ASN A 65 9.18 16.58 -8.41
CA ASN A 65 10.30 17.24 -7.77
C ASN A 65 10.25 16.96 -6.27
N LEU A 66 11.34 16.46 -5.73
CA LEU A 66 11.50 16.22 -4.30
C LEU A 66 12.29 17.38 -3.70
N HIS A 67 11.67 18.09 -2.76
CA HIS A 67 12.30 19.16 -2.01
C HIS A 67 12.33 18.79 -0.53
N LEU A 68 13.54 18.68 0.04
CA LEU A 68 13.75 18.38 1.44
C LEU A 68 14.10 19.66 2.20
N TYR A 69 13.30 19.97 3.20
CA TYR A 69 13.51 21.11 4.09
C TYR A 69 13.95 20.61 5.46
N LEU A 70 14.94 21.29 6.03
CA LEU A 70 15.36 21.09 7.41
C LEU A 70 15.04 22.37 8.18
N ASP A 71 14.46 22.24 9.37
CA ASP A 71 14.22 23.35 10.28
C ASP A 71 14.64 22.94 11.69
N ASP A 72 15.39 23.80 12.36
CA ASP A 72 15.84 23.60 13.74
C ASP A 72 14.77 24.04 14.76
N SER A 73 13.65 24.61 14.29
CA SER A 73 12.58 25.10 15.16
C SER A 73 11.68 23.96 15.65
N GLU A 74 11.27 24.03 16.92
CA GLU A 74 10.25 23.11 17.49
C GLU A 74 8.83 23.40 16.97
N GLN A 75 8.67 24.45 16.16
CA GLN A 75 7.37 24.89 15.67
C GLN A 75 6.94 24.09 14.43
N ARG A 76 5.62 24.00 14.21
CA ARG A 76 5.09 23.34 13.04
C ARG A 76 5.53 24.09 11.77
N PHE A 77 6.23 23.38 10.91
CA PHE A 77 6.66 23.86 9.60
C PHE A 77 5.46 24.43 8.82
N SER A 78 5.54 25.69 8.38
CA SER A 78 4.41 26.42 7.78
C SER A 78 4.75 27.21 6.50
N ASN A 79 6.04 27.37 6.15
CA ASN A 79 6.44 28.21 5.02
C ASN A 79 7.49 27.50 4.15
N PHE A 80 7.06 27.10 2.95
CA PHE A 80 7.92 26.52 1.91
C PHE A 80 8.49 27.58 0.95
N GLU A 81 7.77 28.69 0.74
CA GLU A 81 8.08 29.68 -0.30
C GLU A 81 9.31 30.54 0.03
N ASN A 82 9.55 30.79 1.31
CA ASN A 82 10.54 31.78 1.74
C ASN A 82 11.89 31.17 2.16
N ARG A 83 12.12 29.88 1.89
CA ARG A 83 13.30 29.12 2.34
C ARG A 83 13.83 28.26 1.20
N SER A 84 15.15 28.20 1.07
CA SER A 84 15.79 27.27 0.14
C SER A 84 15.77 25.85 0.71
N PRO A 85 15.47 24.83 -0.12
CA PRO A 85 15.53 23.45 0.33
C PRO A 85 16.97 23.08 0.71
N PHE A 86 17.11 22.26 1.74
CA PHE A 86 18.39 21.71 2.15
C PHE A 86 18.96 20.78 1.08
N TRP A 87 18.08 20.04 0.42
CA TRP A 87 18.39 19.18 -0.71
C TRP A 87 17.19 19.09 -1.65
N GLN A 88 17.45 18.95 -2.94
CA GLN A 88 16.40 18.78 -3.94
C GLN A 88 16.85 17.82 -5.03
N GLU A 89 15.88 17.09 -5.57
CA GLU A 89 16.04 16.22 -6.73
C GLU A 89 14.86 16.50 -7.67
N LEU A 90 15.16 16.81 -8.92
CA LEU A 90 14.17 17.27 -9.91
C LEU A 90 13.94 16.19 -10.96
N ASP A 91 12.82 16.29 -11.67
CA ASP A 91 12.51 15.46 -12.84
C ASP A 91 12.49 13.94 -12.55
N ILE A 92 12.13 13.56 -11.32
CA ILE A 92 11.98 12.16 -10.94
C ILE A 92 10.75 11.60 -11.65
N GLN A 93 10.93 10.51 -12.39
CA GLN A 93 9.84 9.89 -13.14
C GLN A 93 9.12 8.81 -12.32
N TYR A 94 7.79 8.91 -12.24
CA TYR A 94 6.96 7.93 -11.56
C TYR A 94 7.06 6.55 -12.22
N GLY A 95 7.44 5.55 -11.43
CA GLY A 95 7.59 4.17 -11.90
C GLY A 95 8.90 3.93 -12.63
N ASP A 96 9.83 4.89 -12.66
CA ASP A 96 11.20 4.64 -13.08
C ASP A 96 12.00 4.06 -11.90
N TYR A 97 12.63 2.92 -12.15
CA TYR A 97 13.47 2.19 -11.20
C TYR A 97 14.93 2.12 -11.67
N SER A 98 15.27 2.81 -12.76
CA SER A 98 16.56 2.69 -13.46
C SER A 98 17.46 3.92 -13.34
N SER A 99 16.90 5.07 -12.97
CA SER A 99 17.60 6.36 -12.84
C SER A 99 18.42 6.53 -11.56
N GLY A 100 18.60 5.46 -10.77
CA GLY A 100 19.44 5.51 -9.58
C GLY A 100 20.92 5.82 -9.92
N PRO A 101 21.64 6.50 -9.01
CA PRO A 101 23.03 6.92 -9.26
C PRO A 101 24.03 5.76 -9.36
N GLU A 102 23.66 4.57 -8.88
CA GLU A 102 24.40 3.35 -9.19
C GLU A 102 23.69 2.58 -10.31
N GLU A 103 24.45 2.15 -11.33
CA GLU A 103 24.01 1.52 -12.58
C GLU A 103 23.03 0.32 -12.46
N LYS A 104 22.71 -0.12 -11.23
CA LYS A 104 21.87 -1.29 -10.95
C LYS A 104 20.94 -1.16 -9.74
N ARG A 105 20.69 0.04 -9.18
CA ARG A 105 19.85 0.20 -7.98
C ARG A 105 18.69 1.17 -8.19
N THR A 106 17.54 0.79 -7.63
CA THR A 106 16.27 1.54 -7.68
C THR A 106 16.16 2.61 -6.59
N ALA A 107 17.23 2.87 -5.83
CA ALA A 107 17.18 3.64 -4.60
C ALA A 107 18.13 4.84 -4.67
N PHE A 108 17.59 6.02 -4.40
CA PHE A 108 18.36 7.24 -4.19
C PHE A 108 18.75 7.33 -2.71
N SER A 109 20.05 7.39 -2.43
CA SER A 109 20.57 7.59 -1.08
C SER A 109 21.28 8.93 -1.00
N PHE A 110 20.83 9.79 -0.09
CA PHE A 110 21.48 11.06 0.21
C PHE A 110 22.00 11.06 1.64
N TYR A 111 23.25 11.47 1.82
CA TYR A 111 23.89 11.64 3.12
C TYR A 111 24.36 13.09 3.26
N ALA A 112 23.96 13.74 4.33
CA ALA A 112 24.50 15.05 4.68
C ALA A 112 25.00 15.05 6.12
N ARG A 113 26.11 15.76 6.33
CA ARG A 113 26.70 15.95 7.65
C ARG A 113 26.26 17.30 8.20
N LEU A 114 25.43 17.27 9.23
CA LEU A 114 25.06 18.46 9.98
C LEU A 114 26.22 18.83 10.92
N SER A 115 26.67 20.07 10.87
CA SER A 115 27.63 20.60 11.84
C SER A 115 26.84 21.22 12.99
N THR A 116 26.89 20.60 14.17
CA THR A 116 26.31 21.21 15.37
C THR A 116 27.19 22.37 15.80
N THR A 117 26.71 23.60 15.65
CA THR A 117 27.34 24.77 16.27
C THR A 117 27.08 24.66 17.77
N LYS A 118 28.15 24.49 18.54
CA LYS A 118 28.12 24.46 20.01
C LYS A 118 27.31 25.66 20.54
N LEU A 119 26.40 25.40 21.48
CA LEU A 119 25.75 26.43 22.28
C LEU A 119 26.83 27.21 23.02
N GLN A 120 27.14 28.41 22.53
CA GLN A 120 27.98 29.39 23.20
C GLN A 120 27.17 29.97 24.37
N GLY A 121 27.51 29.58 25.60
CA GLY A 121 27.03 30.29 26.79
C GLY A 121 26.76 29.42 28.02
N ASP A 122 27.75 28.67 28.51
CA ASP A 122 27.81 28.37 29.93
C ASP A 122 28.59 29.52 30.60
N PRO A 123 27.98 30.36 31.44
CA PRO A 123 28.73 31.29 32.26
C PRO A 123 29.50 30.49 33.33
N GLU A 124 30.81 30.59 33.24
CA GLU A 124 31.78 30.18 34.26
C GLU A 124 31.41 30.86 35.60
N VAL A 125 30.86 30.08 36.54
CA VAL A 125 30.70 30.54 37.93
C VAL A 125 32.05 30.38 38.62
N THR A 126 32.84 31.45 38.59
CA THR A 126 34.02 31.60 39.44
C THR A 126 33.59 31.97 40.86
N GLN A 127 33.93 31.07 41.79
CA GLN A 127 34.20 31.18 43.24
C GLN A 127 33.42 32.21 44.09
#